data_AF-A0A382H6Z8-F1
#
_entry.id   AF-A0A382H6Z8-F1
#
_cell.length_a   1.000
_cell.length_b   1.000
_cell.length_c   1.000
_cell.angle_alpha   90.00
_cell.angle_beta   90.00
_cell.angle_gamma   90.00
#
_symmetry.space_group_name_H-M   'P 1'
#
loop_
_entity.id
_entity.type
_entity.pdbx_description
1 polymer ?
#
loop_
_entity_poly.entity_id
_entity_poly.type
_entity_poly.pdbx_seq_one_letter_code
_entity_poly.pdbx_strand_id
1 'polypeptide(L)'
;DWDFQIMGEKGGATWDPPRIFRDQAGHMVDTSPGWLAEETFQGMFTRKMNNFVDHCLYDTPTLAPAEDGLAVQRMLDALYRSAERGGKEVNV
;
A
#
# COMPACT_ATOMS: atom_id res chain seq x y z
N ASP A 1 2.73 -5.24 -14.57
CA ASP A 1 3.20 -4.02 -13.90
C ASP A 1 2.21 -3.62 -12.83
N TRP A 2 2.73 -3.15 -11.69
CA TRP A 2 1.92 -2.65 -10.59
C TRP A 2 1.92 -1.14 -10.66
N ASP A 3 0.76 -0.52 -10.46
CA ASP A 3 0.63 0.93 -10.42
C ASP A 3 -0.32 1.29 -9.28
N PHE A 4 0.07 2.26 -8.48
CA PHE A 4 -0.77 2.83 -7.44
C PHE A 4 -0.42 4.29 -7.22
N GLN A 5 -1.46 5.05 -6.86
CA GLN A 5 -1.38 6.45 -6.52
C GLN A 5 -1.93 6.67 -5.12
N ILE A 6 -1.26 7.52 -4.35
CA ILE A 6 -1.67 7.93 -3.02
C ILE A 6 -2.03 9.42 -3.10
N MET A 7 -3.16 9.79 -2.50
CA MET A 7 -3.62 11.17 -2.43
C MET A 7 -3.95 11.52 -0.98
N GLY A 8 -3.52 12.71 -0.55
CA GLY A 8 -3.82 13.25 0.76
C GLY A 8 -3.80 14.77 0.75
N GLU A 9 -4.24 15.38 1.85
CA GLU A 9 -4.38 16.84 1.96
C GLU A 9 -3.04 17.59 1.85
N LYS A 10 -1.94 16.94 2.21
CA LYS A 10 -0.59 17.54 2.22
C LYS A 10 0.29 17.10 1.04
N GLY A 11 -0.27 16.31 0.11
CA GLY A 11 0.47 15.80 -1.03
C GLY A 11 -0.01 14.44 -1.51
N GLY A 12 0.68 13.90 -2.51
CA GLY A 12 0.42 12.57 -3.07
C GLY A 12 1.69 11.92 -3.60
N ALA A 13 1.55 10.70 -4.10
CA ALA A 13 2.65 10.00 -4.76
C ALA A 13 2.16 9.03 -5.84
N THR A 14 2.96 8.78 -6.85
CA THR A 14 2.79 7.68 -7.83
C THR A 14 3.90 6.65 -7.65
N TRP A 15 3.59 5.40 -7.91
CA TRP A 15 4.55 4.30 -7.84
C TRP A 15 5.46 4.22 -9.08
N ASP A 16 4.89 4.26 -10.29
CA ASP A 16 5.65 4.08 -11.53
C ASP A 16 5.24 5.10 -12.63
N PRO A 17 6.09 6.08 -12.98
CA PRO A 17 7.38 6.37 -12.37
C PRO A 17 7.20 6.93 -10.94
N PRO A 18 8.19 6.68 -10.05
CA PRO A 18 8.12 7.14 -8.67
C PRO A 18 8.15 8.67 -8.61
N ARG A 19 7.11 9.27 -8.04
CA ARG A 19 7.01 10.73 -7.87
C ARG A 19 6.29 11.08 -6.58
N ILE A 20 6.73 12.17 -5.94
CA ILE A 20 6.06 12.77 -4.79
C ILE A 20 5.59 14.18 -5.18
N PHE A 21 4.31 14.46 -4.94
CA PHE A 21 3.67 15.75 -5.18
C PHE A 21 3.41 16.41 -3.83
N ARG A 22 3.92 17.61 -3.59
CA ARG A 22 3.64 18.34 -2.34
C ARG A 22 3.85 19.83 -2.50
N ASP A 23 3.36 20.60 -1.54
CA ASP A 23 3.83 21.96 -1.35
C ASP A 23 5.22 21.96 -0.70
N GLN A 24 6.13 22.75 -1.24
CA GLN A 24 7.39 23.07 -0.61
C GLN A 24 7.62 24.58 -0.68
N ALA A 25 7.58 25.22 0.50
CA ALA A 25 7.76 26.66 0.67
C ALA A 25 6.73 27.52 -0.12
N GLY A 26 5.46 27.10 -0.15
CA GLY A 26 4.38 27.83 -0.81
C GLY A 26 4.31 27.59 -2.33
N HIS A 27 5.06 26.61 -2.82
CA HIS A 27 5.11 26.24 -4.22
C HIS A 27 4.82 24.75 -4.39
N MET A 28 3.99 24.43 -5.37
CA MET A 28 3.75 23.04 -5.77
C MET A 28 5.01 22.48 -6.43
N VAL A 29 5.50 21.37 -5.90
CA VAL A 29 6.69 20.69 -6.42
C VAL A 29 6.42 19.21 -6.68
N ASP A 30 7.00 18.74 -7.78
CA ASP A 30 7.07 17.34 -8.16
C ASP A 30 8.51 16.88 -7.93
N THR A 31 8.70 15.92 -7.02
CA THR A 31 10.01 15.34 -6.73
C THR A 31 10.09 13.94 -7.26
N SER A 32 11.06 13.68 -8.14
CA SER A 32 11.40 12.34 -8.63
C SER A 32 12.78 11.95 -8.13
N PRO A 33 12.96 10.73 -7.58
CA PRO A 33 14.27 10.25 -7.18
C PRO A 33 15.15 10.02 -8.41
N GLY A 34 16.38 10.54 -8.38
CA GLY A 34 17.36 10.30 -9.46
C GLY A 34 17.92 8.87 -9.48
N TRP A 35 17.77 8.15 -8.37
CA TRP A 35 18.12 6.74 -8.23
C TRP A 35 17.27 6.12 -7.11
N LEU A 36 16.81 4.89 -7.32
CA LEU A 36 16.25 4.03 -6.31
C LEU A 36 16.97 2.68 -6.38
N ALA A 37 17.09 2.01 -5.23
CA ALA A 37 17.52 0.63 -5.23
C ALA A 37 16.50 -0.21 -5.98
N GLU A 38 16.96 -1.03 -6.93
CA GLU A 38 16.11 -1.98 -7.63
C GLU A 38 15.80 -3.14 -6.67
N GLU A 39 14.59 -3.15 -6.10
CA GLU A 39 14.10 -4.28 -5.31
C GLU A 39 13.29 -5.20 -6.21
N THR A 40 13.78 -6.41 -6.42
CA THR A 40 13.00 -7.46 -7.08
C THR A 40 11.82 -7.87 -6.21
N PHE A 41 10.78 -8.44 -6.83
CA PHE A 41 9.68 -9.09 -6.11
C PHE A 41 10.18 -10.03 -5.01
N GLN A 42 11.22 -10.81 -5.32
CA GLN A 42 11.81 -11.76 -4.39
C GLN A 42 12.45 -11.06 -3.18
N GLY A 43 13.08 -9.90 -3.38
CA GLY A 43 13.63 -9.07 -2.30
C GLY A 43 12.53 -8.56 -1.36
N MET A 44 11.48 -7.96 -1.91
CA MET A 44 10.31 -7.49 -1.16
C MET A 44 9.66 -8.63 -0.36
N PHE A 45 9.45 -9.78 -0.99
CA PHE A 45 8.84 -10.95 -0.34
C PHE A 45 9.72 -11.49 0.80
N THR A 46 11.04 -11.58 0.58
CA THR A 46 11.98 -12.03 1.61
C THR A 46 11.96 -11.11 2.82
N ARG A 47 11.96 -9.79 2.60
CA ARG A 47 11.85 -8.80 3.67
C ARG A 47 10.55 -8.92 4.46
N LYS A 48 9.42 -9.14 3.77
CA LYS A 48 8.13 -9.41 4.42
C LYS A 48 8.16 -10.66 5.30
N MET A 49 8.73 -11.75 4.79
CA MET A 49 8.84 -13.01 5.55
C MET A 49 9.76 -12.89 6.76
N ASN A 50 10.84 -12.12 6.66
CA ASN A 50 11.71 -11.84 7.80
C ASN A 50 10.95 -11.11 8.91
N ASN A 51 10.13 -10.09 8.60
CA ASN A 51 9.30 -9.41 9.61
C ASN A 51 8.32 -10.37 10.31
N PHE A 52 7.74 -11.33 9.58
CA PHE A 52 6.90 -12.37 10.16
C PHE A 52 7.68 -13.27 11.13
N VAL A 53 8.86 -13.75 10.71
CA VAL A 53 9.73 -14.59 11.55
C VAL A 53 10.18 -13.85 12.80
N ASP A 54 10.58 -12.58 12.66
CA ASP A 54 11.01 -11.74 13.79
C ASP A 54 9.89 -11.55 14.81
N HIS A 55 8.65 -11.31 14.33
CA HIS A 55 7.49 -11.23 15.21
C HIS A 55 7.27 -12.54 15.98
N CYS A 56 7.35 -13.70 15.31
CA CYS A 56 7.17 -14.99 15.96
C CYS A 56 8.27 -15.34 16.98
N LEU A 57 9.51 -14.97 16.71
CA LEU A 57 10.66 -15.35 17.55
C LEU A 57 10.91 -14.37 18.70
N TYR A 58 10.65 -13.09 18.48
CA TYR A 58 11.10 -12.01 19.37
C TYR A 58 9.98 -11.07 19.81
N ASP A 59 8.73 -11.33 19.43
CA ASP A 59 7.57 -10.48 19.74
C ASP A 59 7.74 -9.02 19.25
N THR A 60 8.50 -8.81 18.18
CA THR A 60 8.61 -7.49 17.55
C THR A 60 7.29 -7.08 16.90
N PRO A 61 6.93 -5.79 16.81
CA PRO A 61 5.71 -5.37 16.13
C PRO A 61 5.61 -5.91 14.70
N THR A 62 4.48 -6.57 14.39
CA THR A 62 4.17 -6.99 13.02
C THR A 62 3.76 -5.79 12.17
N LEU A 63 4.26 -5.72 10.93
CA LEU A 63 3.82 -4.74 9.95
C LEU A 63 2.48 -5.11 9.29
N ALA A 64 2.00 -6.34 9.52
CA ALA A 64 0.75 -6.86 8.97
C ALA A 64 -0.04 -7.58 10.08
N PRO A 65 -0.67 -6.82 11.01
CA PRO A 65 -1.52 -7.38 12.05
C PRO A 65 -2.78 -8.05 11.48
N ALA A 66 -3.43 -8.89 12.28
CA ALA A 66 -4.57 -9.69 11.83
C ALA A 66 -5.78 -8.82 11.46
N GLU A 67 -5.95 -7.70 12.16
CA GLU A 67 -7.02 -6.72 11.95
C GLU A 67 -6.97 -6.11 10.54
N ASP A 68 -5.77 -5.82 10.04
CA ASP A 68 -5.55 -5.31 8.69
C ASP A 68 -5.90 -6.39 7.65
N GLY A 69 -5.53 -7.65 7.92
CA GLY A 69 -5.93 -8.80 7.11
C GLY A 69 -7.45 -8.97 7.05
N LEU A 70 -8.14 -8.84 8.18
CA LEU A 70 -9.60 -8.89 8.26
C LEU A 70 -10.26 -7.76 7.47
N ALA A 71 -9.71 -6.54 7.54
CA ALA A 71 -10.20 -5.42 6.74
C ALA A 71 -10.14 -5.73 5.24
N VAL A 72 -9.03 -6.31 4.76
CA VAL A 72 -8.90 -6.75 3.36
C VAL A 72 -9.94 -7.81 3.01
N GLN A 73 -10.13 -8.82 3.85
CA GLN A 73 -11.14 -9.86 3.59
C GLN A 73 -12.56 -9.31 3.52
N ARG A 74 -12.91 -8.34 4.39
CA ARG A 74 -14.22 -7.66 4.33
C ARG A 74 -14.43 -6.88 3.04
N MET A 75 -13.39 -6.20 2.55
CA MET A 75 -13.45 -5.50 1.26
C MET A 75 -13.66 -6.47 0.09
N LEU A 76 -13.01 -7.64 0.11
CA LEU A 76 -13.20 -8.68 -0.91
C LEU A 76 -14.61 -9.27 -0.87
N ASP A 77 -15.14 -9.57 0.32
CA ASP A 77 -16.53 -10.02 0.48
C ASP A 77 -17.54 -8.99 -0.03
N ALA A 78 -17.34 -7.72 0.31
CA ALA A 78 -18.16 -6.62 -0.18
C ALA A 78 -18.13 -6.52 -1.72
N LEU A 79 -16.96 -6.72 -2.35
CA LEU A 79 -16.85 -6.75 -3.81
C LEU A 79 -17.72 -7.86 -4.42
N TYR A 80 -17.69 -9.07 -3.85
CA TYR A 80 -18.54 -10.17 -4.31
C TYR A 80 -20.02 -9.85 -4.16
N ARG A 81 -20.45 -9.34 -3.00
CA ARG A 81 -21.84 -8.91 -2.77
C ARG A 81 -22.28 -7.78 -3.70
N SER A 82 -21.38 -6.85 -4.04
CA SER A 82 -21.64 -5.79 -5.01
C SER A 82 -21.88 -6.36 -6.41
N ALA A 83 -21.02 -7.29 -6.86
CA ALA A 83 -21.13 -7.94 -8.15
C ALA A 83 -22.47 -8.68 -8.32
N GLU A 84 -22.90 -9.43 -7.31
CA GLU A 84 -24.21 -10.11 -7.29
C GLU A 84 -25.40 -9.13 -7.41
N ARG A 85 -25.21 -7.87 -6.99
CA ARG A 85 -26.22 -6.80 -7.02
C ARG A 85 -26.08 -5.88 -8.23
N GLY A 86 -25.35 -6.31 -9.26
CA GLY A 86 -25.15 -5.55 -10.49
C GLY A 86 -24.18 -4.38 -10.33
N GLY A 87 -23.19 -4.49 -9.43
CA GLY A 87 -22.15 -3.49 -9.23
C GLY A 87 -22.57 -2.30 -8.36
N LYS A 88 -23.58 -2.47 -7.50
CA LYS A 88 -24.05 -1.41 -6.59
C LYS A 88 -23.20 -1.33 -5.33
N GLU A 89 -23.17 -0.15 -4.71
CA GLU A 89 -22.54 0.06 -3.41
C GLU A 89 -23.13 -0.88 -2.35
N VAL A 90 -22.25 -1.39 -1.48
CA VAL A 90 -22.62 -2.22 -0.34
C VAL A 90 -21.81 -1.83 0.90
N ASN A 91 -22.37 -2.06 2.08
CA ASN A 91 -21.65 -1.83 3.33
C ASN A 91 -20.60 -2.91 3.56
N VAL A 92 -19.40 -2.45 3.95
CA VAL A 92 -18.25 -3.28 4.35
C VAL A 92 -18.32 -3.62 5.83
#